data_AF-A0A4R9J983-F1
#
_entry.id   AF-A0A4R9J983-F1
#
_cell.length_a   1.000
_cell.length_b   1.000
_cell.length_c   1.000
_cell.angle_alpha   90.00
_cell.angle_beta   90.00
_cell.angle_gamma   90.00
#
_symmetry.space_group_name_H-M   'P 1'
#
loop_
_entity.id
_entity.type
_entity.pdbx_description
1 polymer ?
#
loop_
_entity_poly.entity_id
_entity_poly.type
_entity_poly.pdbx_seq_one_letter_code
_entity_poly.pdbx_strand_id
1 'polypeptide(L)'
;MALSDQEIKTIVEKLRTEYREGSKQSPKVFDAKGFEDRYIQTLKHRGNLDNFLKDEVDFLEKIKTKHKELTERRNASKGETINRILDEQEEKLSKYQKVDFHPLARPEMRFFYGAMTAFAETDLPVLIHIFRGTPEYSAFQDSISMIERVGVTKRGMPSLRISEHIKALLDANGNQSAMERDSQNILKEVCIALAALRKTALECVEKNRVSDRMTVQVSDRDYPKASEAYKNLLFGIALEKIIVKAENIIRDFRMSDLVGLDAK
;
A
#
# COMPACT_ATOMS: atom_id res chain seq x y z
N MET A 1 -52.54 28.78 -20.70
CA MET A 1 -52.29 28.41 -22.11
C MET A 1 -51.97 26.93 -22.11
N ALA A 2 -52.74 26.12 -22.84
CA ALA A 2 -52.47 24.70 -23.01
C ALA A 2 -51.23 24.54 -23.88
N LEU A 3 -50.35 23.59 -23.57
CA LEU A 3 -49.20 23.27 -24.41
C LEU A 3 -49.69 22.77 -25.78
N SER A 4 -48.99 23.13 -26.84
CA SER A 4 -49.27 22.55 -28.16
C SER A 4 -48.83 21.08 -28.20
N ASP A 5 -49.49 20.28 -29.03
CA ASP A 5 -49.17 18.85 -29.20
C ASP A 5 -47.71 18.60 -29.62
N GLN A 6 -47.07 19.59 -30.28
CA GLN A 6 -45.66 19.52 -30.64
C GLN A 6 -44.75 19.72 -29.42
N GLU A 7 -45.06 20.67 -28.55
CA GLU A 7 -44.30 20.94 -27.32
C GLU A 7 -44.39 19.77 -26.34
N ILE A 8 -45.56 19.14 -26.20
CA ILE A 8 -45.77 17.95 -25.37
C ILE A 8 -44.85 16.81 -25.83
N LYS A 9 -44.78 16.55 -27.14
CA LYS A 9 -43.91 15.51 -27.70
C LYS A 9 -42.43 15.79 -27.43
N THR A 10 -41.99 17.04 -27.61
CA THR A 10 -40.60 17.44 -27.37
C THR A 10 -40.21 17.29 -25.89
N ILE A 11 -41.09 17.65 -24.96
CA ILE A 11 -40.83 17.52 -23.52
C ILE A 11 -40.74 16.04 -23.11
N VAL A 12 -41.66 15.20 -23.61
CA VAL A 12 -41.64 13.76 -23.35
C VAL A 12 -40.37 13.10 -23.87
N GLU A 13 -39.92 13.45 -25.08
CA GLU A 13 -38.68 12.92 -25.64
C GLU A 13 -37.44 13.33 -24.85
N LYS A 14 -37.42 14.57 -24.34
CA LYS A 14 -36.36 15.04 -23.43
C LYS A 14 -36.35 14.23 -22.14
N LEU A 15 -37.50 14.07 -21.47
CA LEU A 15 -37.61 13.27 -20.25
C LEU A 15 -37.18 11.82 -20.47
N ARG A 16 -37.59 11.19 -21.58
CA ARG A 16 -37.15 9.84 -21.96
C ARG A 16 -35.65 9.72 -22.09
N THR A 17 -35.02 10.70 -22.71
CA THR A 17 -33.57 10.73 -22.92
C THR A 17 -32.85 10.86 -21.58
N GLU A 18 -33.30 11.79 -20.74
CA GLU A 18 -32.70 12.02 -19.42
C GLU A 18 -32.87 10.83 -18.47
N TYR A 19 -34.04 10.18 -18.47
CA TYR A 19 -34.25 8.95 -17.70
C TYR A 19 -33.40 7.79 -18.22
N ARG A 20 -33.22 7.64 -19.54
CA ARG A 20 -32.33 6.63 -20.11
C ARG A 20 -30.86 6.87 -19.75
N GLU A 21 -30.40 8.12 -19.81
CA GLU A 21 -29.03 8.49 -19.45
C GLU A 21 -28.78 8.32 -17.96
N GLY A 22 -29.70 8.78 -17.10
CA GLY A 22 -29.63 8.58 -15.65
C GLY A 22 -29.69 7.09 -15.27
N SER A 23 -30.50 6.28 -15.96
CA SER A 23 -30.63 4.85 -15.69
C SER A 23 -29.33 4.09 -15.97
N LYS A 24 -28.52 4.51 -16.96
CA LYS A 24 -27.18 3.94 -17.20
C LYS A 24 -26.25 4.12 -16.00
N GLN A 25 -26.37 5.24 -15.28
CA GLN A 25 -25.53 5.54 -14.12
C GLN A 25 -26.09 4.93 -12.83
N SER A 26 -27.42 4.89 -12.68
CA SER A 26 -28.08 4.35 -11.48
C SER A 26 -29.51 3.87 -11.81
N PRO A 27 -29.67 2.60 -12.22
CA PRO A 27 -30.95 2.04 -12.68
C PRO A 27 -32.07 2.08 -11.62
N LYS A 28 -31.70 2.02 -10.33
CA LYS A 28 -32.65 2.06 -9.20
C LYS A 28 -33.17 3.46 -8.88
N VAL A 29 -32.46 4.50 -9.31
CA VAL A 29 -32.77 5.91 -8.99
C VAL A 29 -33.47 6.59 -10.16
N PHE A 30 -33.05 6.28 -11.38
CA PHE A 30 -33.66 6.77 -12.62
C PHE A 30 -34.40 5.62 -13.29
N ASP A 31 -35.65 5.40 -12.87
CA ASP A 31 -36.50 4.34 -13.40
C ASP A 31 -37.22 4.77 -14.68
N ALA A 32 -36.58 4.48 -15.82
CA ALA A 32 -37.14 4.76 -17.14
C ALA A 32 -38.42 3.94 -17.44
N LYS A 33 -38.57 2.74 -16.86
CA LYS A 33 -39.78 1.93 -17.07
C LYS A 33 -40.94 2.50 -16.27
N GLY A 34 -40.70 2.87 -15.01
CA GLY A 34 -41.68 3.54 -14.16
C GLY A 34 -42.17 4.87 -14.74
N PHE A 35 -41.30 5.65 -15.41
CA PHE A 35 -41.72 6.85 -16.15
C PHE A 35 -42.70 6.52 -17.30
N GLU A 36 -42.39 5.53 -18.14
CA GLU A 36 -43.27 5.13 -19.24
C GLU A 36 -44.62 4.61 -18.75
N ASP A 37 -44.63 3.82 -17.66
CA ASP A 37 -45.86 3.30 -17.07
C ASP A 37 -46.75 4.44 -16.53
N ARG A 38 -46.17 5.43 -15.84
CA ARG A 38 -46.89 6.63 -15.38
C ARG A 38 -47.43 7.46 -16.55
N TYR A 39 -46.62 7.65 -17.60
CA TYR A 39 -47.03 8.38 -18.79
C TYR A 39 -48.21 7.71 -19.52
N ILE A 40 -48.16 6.38 -19.69
CA ILE A 40 -49.24 5.59 -20.29
C ILE A 40 -50.52 5.63 -19.44
N GLN A 41 -50.40 5.59 -18.11
CA GLN A 41 -51.55 5.70 -17.21
C GLN A 41 -52.24 7.07 -17.34
N THR A 42 -51.47 8.16 -17.35
CA THR A 42 -52.02 9.52 -17.53
C THR A 42 -52.75 9.66 -18.87
N LEU A 43 -52.23 9.06 -19.94
CA LEU A 43 -52.89 9.02 -21.24
C LEU A 43 -54.20 8.21 -21.21
N LYS A 44 -54.19 7.03 -20.59
CA LYS A 44 -55.38 6.15 -20.49
C LYS A 44 -56.52 6.77 -19.70
N HIS A 45 -56.20 7.53 -18.65
CA HIS A 45 -57.18 8.16 -17.77
C HIS A 45 -57.62 9.56 -18.25
N ARG A 46 -57.20 10.00 -19.45
CA ARG A 46 -57.45 11.37 -19.96
C ARG A 46 -57.03 12.45 -18.95
N GLY A 47 -55.93 12.20 -18.23
CA GLY A 47 -55.38 13.14 -17.25
C GLY A 47 -54.82 14.38 -17.93
N ASN A 48 -54.61 15.44 -17.13
CA ASN A 48 -53.99 16.67 -17.63
C ASN A 48 -52.48 16.44 -17.84
N LEU A 49 -52.09 16.29 -19.11
CA LEU A 49 -50.70 16.05 -19.52
C LEU A 49 -49.77 17.21 -19.15
N ASP A 50 -50.26 18.46 -19.20
CA ASP A 50 -49.45 19.64 -18.91
C ASP A 50 -49.02 19.66 -17.43
N ASN A 51 -49.92 19.26 -16.53
CA ASN A 51 -49.61 19.15 -15.10
C ASN A 51 -48.69 17.96 -14.83
N PHE A 52 -48.96 16.80 -15.46
CA PHE A 52 -48.10 15.62 -15.32
C PHE A 52 -46.66 15.90 -15.76
N LEU A 53 -46.47 16.57 -16.91
CA LEU A 53 -45.14 16.88 -17.42
C LEU A 53 -44.39 17.86 -16.53
N LYS A 54 -45.07 18.86 -15.96
CA LYS A 54 -44.46 19.78 -14.99
C LYS A 54 -44.02 19.06 -13.72
N ASP A 55 -44.91 18.25 -13.15
CA ASP A 55 -44.62 17.49 -11.93
C ASP A 55 -43.46 16.50 -12.14
N GLU A 56 -43.38 15.90 -13.33
CA GLU A 56 -42.34 14.93 -13.67
C GLU A 56 -40.99 15.59 -13.98
N VAL A 57 -40.97 16.80 -14.56
CA VAL A 57 -39.77 17.63 -14.68
C VAL A 57 -39.24 18.00 -13.29
N ASP A 58 -40.11 18.52 -12.42
CA ASP A 58 -39.74 18.89 -11.03
C ASP A 58 -39.25 17.68 -10.23
N PHE A 59 -39.87 16.51 -10.44
CA PHE A 59 -39.47 15.26 -9.81
C PHE A 59 -38.09 14.80 -10.29
N LEU A 60 -37.84 14.85 -11.60
CA LEU A 60 -36.56 14.47 -12.18
C LEU A 60 -35.42 15.38 -11.73
N GLU A 61 -35.66 16.70 -11.65
CA GLU A 61 -34.69 17.66 -11.11
C GLU A 61 -34.36 17.39 -9.63
N LYS A 62 -35.36 17.07 -8.81
CA LYS A 62 -35.16 16.68 -7.40
C LYS A 62 -34.36 15.39 -7.28
N ILE A 63 -34.62 14.40 -8.14
CA ILE A 63 -33.84 13.14 -8.17
C ILE A 63 -32.39 13.41 -8.55
N LYS A 64 -32.14 14.19 -9.62
CA LYS A 64 -30.80 14.58 -10.06
C LYS A 64 -30.02 15.26 -8.93
N THR A 65 -30.66 16.20 -8.25
CA THR A 65 -30.05 16.96 -7.14
C THR A 65 -29.69 16.03 -5.97
N LYS A 66 -30.62 15.18 -5.52
CA LYS A 66 -30.35 14.20 -4.46
C LYS A 66 -29.26 13.20 -4.83
N HIS A 67 -29.24 12.73 -6.08
CA HIS A 67 -28.22 11.79 -6.54
C HIS A 67 -26.82 12.43 -6.58
N LYS A 68 -26.73 13.69 -7.02
CA LYS A 68 -25.51 14.48 -7.00
C LYS A 68 -24.99 14.69 -5.57
N GLU A 69 -25.85 15.11 -4.64
CA GLU A 69 -25.46 15.26 -3.22
C GLU A 69 -24.97 13.93 -2.60
N LEU A 70 -25.64 12.82 -2.93
CA LEU A 70 -25.31 11.51 -2.36
C LEU A 70 -24.01 10.95 -2.93
N THR A 71 -23.71 11.22 -4.21
CA THR A 71 -22.44 10.88 -4.85
C THR A 71 -21.29 11.75 -4.32
N GLU A 72 -21.50 13.04 -4.14
CA GLU A 72 -20.53 13.95 -3.55
C GLU A 72 -20.20 13.58 -2.10
N ARG A 73 -21.20 13.31 -1.26
CA ARG A 73 -21.00 12.83 0.13
C ARG A 73 -20.24 11.51 0.18
N ARG A 74 -20.57 10.57 -0.71
CA ARG A 74 -19.87 9.27 -0.80
C ARG A 74 -18.43 9.42 -1.27
N ASN A 75 -18.15 10.39 -2.14
CA ASN A 75 -16.79 10.67 -2.60
C ASN A 75 -15.96 11.38 -1.52
N ALA A 76 -16.57 12.30 -0.78
CA ALA A 76 -15.93 12.99 0.35
C ALA A 76 -15.54 12.01 1.47
N SER A 77 -16.44 11.10 1.86
CA SER A 77 -16.15 10.12 2.92
C SER A 77 -15.06 9.11 2.52
N LYS A 78 -14.99 8.75 1.24
CA LYS A 78 -13.88 7.94 0.72
C LYS A 78 -12.55 8.69 0.76
N GLY A 79 -12.54 9.98 0.40
CA GLY A 79 -11.33 10.81 0.44
C GLY A 79 -10.75 10.95 1.85
N GLU A 80 -11.60 11.21 2.84
CA GLU A 80 -11.20 11.31 4.25
C GLU A 80 -10.63 9.99 4.78
N THR A 81 -11.24 8.86 4.43
CA THR A 81 -10.74 7.53 4.80
C THR A 81 -9.39 7.21 4.13
N ILE A 82 -9.23 7.56 2.85
CA ILE A 82 -7.97 7.34 2.12
C ILE A 82 -6.85 8.19 2.71
N ASN A 83 -7.11 9.47 2.98
CA ASN A 83 -6.11 10.36 3.57
C ASN A 83 -5.67 9.87 4.94
N ARG A 84 -6.61 9.46 5.80
CA ARG A 84 -6.27 8.87 7.10
C ARG A 84 -5.40 7.62 6.96
N ILE A 85 -5.69 6.73 6.00
CA ILE A 85 -4.84 5.57 5.75
C ILE A 85 -3.45 6.02 5.31
N LEU A 86 -3.33 7.01 4.41
CA LEU A 86 -2.04 7.51 3.96
C LEU A 86 -1.23 8.14 5.11
N ASP A 87 -1.87 8.91 5.98
CA ASP A 87 -1.24 9.55 7.14
C ASP A 87 -0.73 8.49 8.14
N GLU A 88 -1.55 7.49 8.46
CA GLU A 88 -1.15 6.37 9.32
C GLU A 88 0.02 5.56 8.73
N GLN A 89 0.11 5.47 7.40
CA GLN A 89 1.26 4.84 6.74
C GLN A 89 2.50 5.72 6.80
N GLU A 90 2.37 7.01 6.55
CA GLU A 90 3.49 7.94 6.59
C GLU A 90 4.10 8.03 8.00
N GLU A 91 3.26 8.02 9.05
CA GLU A 91 3.70 7.98 10.45
C GLU A 91 4.46 6.68 10.80
N LYS A 92 4.02 5.53 10.27
CA LYS A 92 4.76 4.27 10.45
C LYS A 92 6.12 4.30 9.78
N LEU A 93 6.22 4.94 8.60
CA LEU A 93 7.44 5.03 7.84
C LEU A 93 8.40 6.09 8.38
N SER A 94 7.90 7.16 9.01
CA SER A 94 8.71 8.30 9.47
C SER A 94 9.72 7.95 10.57
N LYS A 95 9.55 6.81 11.27
CA LYS A 95 10.52 6.30 12.24
C LYS A 95 11.81 5.78 11.60
N TYR A 96 11.77 5.47 10.29
CA TYR A 96 12.95 5.04 9.54
C TYR A 96 13.68 6.26 8.98
N GLN A 97 15.00 6.16 8.86
CA GLN A 97 15.78 7.22 8.22
C GLN A 97 15.38 7.33 6.75
N LYS A 98 15.04 8.55 6.30
CA LYS A 98 14.84 8.82 4.88
C LYS A 98 16.21 8.95 4.20
N VAL A 99 16.47 8.13 3.19
CA VAL A 99 17.70 8.22 2.39
C VAL A 99 17.37 8.67 0.97
N ASP A 100 17.78 9.89 0.64
CA ASP A 100 17.57 10.49 -0.68
C ASP A 100 18.68 10.06 -1.65
N PHE A 101 18.44 8.99 -2.41
CA PHE A 101 19.41 8.47 -3.39
C PHE A 101 19.06 8.83 -4.85
N HIS A 102 17.82 9.22 -5.14
CA HIS A 102 17.39 9.66 -6.47
C HIS A 102 16.13 10.54 -6.42
N PRO A 103 16.01 11.61 -7.22
CA PRO A 103 14.84 12.51 -7.21
C PRO A 103 13.52 11.82 -7.54
N LEU A 104 13.55 10.84 -8.44
CA LEU A 104 12.35 10.09 -8.86
C LEU A 104 12.02 8.88 -7.96
N ALA A 105 12.85 8.58 -6.97
CA ALA A 105 12.56 7.48 -6.04
C ALA A 105 11.36 7.83 -5.16
N ARG A 106 10.41 6.91 -5.02
CA ARG A 106 9.23 7.10 -4.17
C ARG A 106 9.60 7.22 -2.68
N PRO A 107 8.84 7.97 -1.87
CA PRO A 107 9.09 8.10 -0.43
C PRO A 107 9.22 6.75 0.28
N GLU A 108 8.32 5.81 0.01
CA GLU A 108 8.34 4.45 0.58
C GLU A 108 9.70 3.76 0.35
N MET A 109 10.24 3.83 -0.87
CA MET A 109 11.53 3.21 -1.21
C MET A 109 12.71 3.91 -0.50
N ARG A 110 12.63 5.22 -0.25
CA ARG A 110 13.66 5.98 0.47
C ARG A 110 13.71 5.62 1.94
N PHE A 111 12.55 5.45 2.58
CA PHE A 111 12.44 4.96 3.95
C PHE A 111 12.84 3.49 4.06
N PHE A 112 12.42 2.66 3.10
CA PHE A 112 12.79 1.24 3.04
C PHE A 112 14.31 1.08 2.96
N TYR A 113 14.95 1.84 2.08
CA TYR A 113 16.40 1.78 1.96
C TYR A 113 17.09 2.18 3.27
N GLY A 114 16.65 3.25 3.93
CA GLY A 114 17.21 3.61 5.24
C GLY A 114 16.96 2.56 6.32
N ALA A 115 15.79 1.91 6.35
CA ALA A 115 15.51 0.79 7.23
C ALA A 115 16.50 -0.37 7.01
N MET A 116 16.76 -0.72 5.75
CA MET A 116 17.68 -1.80 5.39
C MET A 116 19.14 -1.45 5.68
N THR A 117 19.56 -0.20 5.46
CA THR A 117 20.90 0.25 5.84
C THR A 117 21.09 0.23 7.35
N ALA A 118 20.11 0.71 8.11
CA ALA A 118 20.15 0.62 9.56
C ALA A 118 20.24 -0.85 10.03
N PHE A 119 19.40 -1.74 9.48
CA PHE A 119 19.43 -3.17 9.79
C PHE A 119 20.78 -3.82 9.45
N ALA A 120 21.36 -3.50 8.29
CA ALA A 120 22.65 -4.03 7.87
C ALA A 120 23.82 -3.51 8.71
N GLU A 121 23.73 -2.29 9.27
CA GLU A 121 24.76 -1.72 10.15
C GLU A 121 24.65 -2.15 11.60
N THR A 122 23.44 -2.47 12.10
CA THR A 122 23.21 -2.79 13.51
C THR A 122 22.94 -4.27 13.79
N ASP A 123 22.02 -4.87 13.05
CA ASP A 123 21.42 -6.17 13.38
C ASP A 123 22.14 -7.32 12.66
N LEU A 124 22.46 -7.11 11.38
CA LEU A 124 23.12 -8.11 10.55
C LEU A 124 24.51 -8.54 11.06
N PRO A 125 25.40 -7.63 11.52
CA PRO A 125 26.72 -8.02 12.03
C PRO A 125 26.61 -8.87 13.30
N VAL A 126 25.59 -8.61 14.12
CA VAL A 126 25.31 -9.37 15.34
C VAL A 126 24.80 -10.77 14.99
N LEU A 127 23.87 -10.89 14.05
CA LEU A 127 23.40 -12.19 13.56
C LEU A 127 24.56 -13.02 13.01
N ILE A 128 25.42 -12.41 12.19
CA ILE A 128 26.62 -13.06 11.67
C ILE A 128 27.52 -13.49 12.84
N HIS A 129 27.76 -12.64 13.82
CA HIS A 129 28.60 -12.98 14.98
C HIS A 129 28.06 -14.18 15.77
N ILE A 130 26.74 -14.25 16.00
CA ILE A 130 26.10 -15.34 16.75
C ILE A 130 26.30 -16.69 16.07
N PHE A 131 26.11 -16.75 14.75
CA PHE A 131 26.11 -18.02 14.01
C PHE A 131 27.42 -18.31 13.27
N ARG A 132 28.37 -17.37 13.20
CA ARG A 132 29.61 -17.59 12.45
C ARG A 132 30.38 -18.79 13.02
N GLY A 133 30.62 -19.78 12.16
CA GLY A 133 31.30 -21.02 12.54
C GLY A 133 30.38 -22.10 13.09
N THR A 134 29.07 -21.86 13.17
CA THR A 134 28.07 -22.90 13.48
C THR A 134 27.49 -23.51 12.19
N PRO A 135 26.97 -24.75 12.23
CA PRO A 135 26.30 -25.37 11.08
C PRO A 135 25.11 -24.56 10.55
N GLU A 136 24.38 -23.87 11.45
CA GLU A 136 23.20 -23.06 11.15
C GLU A 136 23.51 -21.87 10.25
N TYR A 137 24.75 -21.37 10.25
CA TYR A 137 25.15 -20.22 9.44
C TYR A 137 24.81 -20.38 7.95
N SER A 138 24.94 -21.60 7.43
CA SER A 138 24.64 -21.92 6.04
C SER A 138 23.18 -21.59 5.66
N ALA A 139 22.24 -21.80 6.57
CA ALA A 139 20.82 -21.52 6.35
C ALA A 139 20.51 -20.00 6.28
N PHE A 140 21.42 -19.15 6.75
CA PHE A 140 21.27 -17.70 6.67
C PHE A 140 21.92 -17.09 5.44
N GLN A 141 22.82 -17.79 4.73
CA GLN A 141 23.69 -17.19 3.71
C GLN A 141 22.92 -16.49 2.58
N ASP A 142 21.85 -17.10 2.07
CA ASP A 142 21.05 -16.50 1.00
C ASP A 142 20.35 -15.22 1.48
N SER A 143 19.80 -15.26 2.69
CA SER A 143 19.11 -14.11 3.29
C SER A 143 20.09 -12.97 3.60
N ILE A 144 21.26 -13.30 4.18
CA ILE A 144 22.35 -12.36 4.45
C ILE A 144 22.78 -11.70 3.13
N SER A 145 23.06 -12.49 2.09
CA SER A 145 23.53 -11.97 0.80
C SER A 145 22.52 -11.00 0.18
N MET A 146 21.23 -11.31 0.24
CA MET A 146 20.18 -10.42 -0.26
C MET A 146 20.08 -9.12 0.54
N ILE A 147 20.13 -9.21 1.87
CA ILE A 147 20.11 -8.03 2.74
C ILE A 147 21.36 -7.17 2.53
N GLU A 148 22.54 -7.76 2.39
CA GLU A 148 23.79 -7.04 2.13
C GLU A 148 23.75 -6.28 0.81
N ARG A 149 23.20 -6.88 -0.26
CA ARG A 149 23.06 -6.22 -1.56
C ARG A 149 22.24 -4.94 -1.51
N VAL A 150 21.32 -4.81 -0.56
CA VAL A 150 20.44 -3.64 -0.41
C VAL A 150 20.87 -2.73 0.73
N GLY A 151 21.32 -3.25 1.86
CA GLY A 151 21.59 -2.48 3.07
C GLY A 151 23.02 -1.96 3.18
N VAL A 152 24.02 -2.71 2.69
CA VAL A 152 25.44 -2.34 2.91
C VAL A 152 25.86 -1.24 1.95
N THR A 153 26.26 -0.10 2.52
CA THR A 153 26.86 1.02 1.80
C THR A 153 28.38 0.97 1.93
N LYS A 154 29.10 1.38 0.89
CA LYS A 154 30.57 1.42 0.91
C LYS A 154 31.02 2.82 0.53
N ARG A 155 31.75 3.48 1.44
CA ARG A 155 32.36 4.81 1.21
C ARG A 155 31.34 5.88 0.76
N GLY A 156 30.13 5.84 1.30
CA GLY A 156 29.05 6.77 0.93
C GLY A 156 28.38 6.50 -0.42
N MET A 157 28.74 5.41 -1.11
CA MET A 157 28.06 4.97 -2.32
C MET A 157 26.80 4.18 -1.97
N PRO A 158 25.72 4.30 -2.78
CA PRO A 158 24.54 3.45 -2.65
C PRO A 158 24.92 1.97 -2.72
N SER A 159 24.11 1.13 -2.08
CA SER A 159 24.29 -0.33 -2.13
C SER A 159 24.14 -0.86 -3.56
N LEU A 160 24.59 -2.09 -3.80
CA LEU A 160 24.62 -2.67 -5.14
C LEU A 160 23.25 -2.65 -5.81
N ARG A 161 22.22 -3.16 -5.12
CA ARG A 161 20.86 -3.24 -5.66
C ARG A 161 20.20 -1.87 -5.83
N ILE A 162 20.54 -0.91 -4.97
CA ILE A 162 20.07 0.47 -5.10
C ILE A 162 20.77 1.18 -6.26
N SER A 163 22.03 0.89 -6.51
CA SER A 163 22.75 1.38 -7.69
C SER A 163 22.14 0.83 -8.99
N GLU A 164 21.74 -0.44 -9.01
CA GLU A 164 20.97 -1.04 -10.11
C GLU A 164 19.60 -0.34 -10.27
N HIS A 165 18.91 -0.06 -9.15
CA HIS A 165 17.65 0.67 -9.16
C HIS A 165 17.80 2.09 -9.72
N ILE A 166 18.87 2.81 -9.35
CA ILE A 166 19.17 4.14 -9.89
C ILE A 166 19.29 4.10 -11.41
N LYS A 167 20.00 3.09 -11.95
CA LYS A 167 20.09 2.90 -13.41
C LYS A 167 18.73 2.64 -14.04
N ALA A 168 17.92 1.76 -13.44
CA ALA A 168 16.56 1.50 -13.91
C ALA A 168 15.67 2.77 -13.88
N LEU A 169 15.82 3.63 -12.88
CA LEU A 169 15.10 4.91 -12.79
C LEU A 169 15.52 5.89 -13.89
N LEU A 170 16.80 5.89 -14.28
CA LEU A 170 17.31 6.71 -15.39
C LEU A 170 16.86 6.17 -16.74
N ASP A 171 16.96 4.86 -16.95
CA ASP A 171 16.62 4.19 -18.22
C ASP A 171 15.12 4.20 -18.51
N ALA A 172 14.28 4.24 -17.47
CA ALA A 172 12.82 4.23 -17.62
C ALA A 172 12.27 5.46 -18.37
N ASN A 173 13.05 6.54 -18.55
CA ASN A 173 12.64 7.74 -19.31
C ASN A 173 11.24 8.27 -18.96
N GLY A 174 10.84 8.20 -17.67
CA GLY A 174 9.52 8.62 -17.20
C GLY A 174 8.42 7.56 -17.25
N ASN A 175 8.71 6.29 -17.61
CA ASN A 175 7.78 5.17 -17.50
C ASN A 175 7.53 4.81 -16.02
N GLN A 176 6.53 5.47 -15.43
CA GLN A 176 6.17 5.32 -14.02
C GLN A 176 5.84 3.87 -13.64
N SER A 177 5.22 3.10 -14.54
CA SER A 177 4.85 1.71 -14.27
C SER A 177 6.07 0.78 -14.15
N ALA A 178 7.09 0.99 -15.00
CA ALA A 178 8.33 0.22 -14.92
C ALA A 178 9.11 0.52 -13.63
N MET A 179 9.16 1.80 -13.25
CA MET A 179 9.83 2.27 -12.03
C MET A 179 9.15 1.71 -10.77
N GLU A 180 7.82 1.76 -10.74
CA GLU A 180 7.03 1.19 -9.64
C GLU A 180 7.21 -0.32 -9.51
N ARG A 181 7.25 -1.03 -10.65
CA ARG A 181 7.49 -2.47 -10.66
C ARG A 181 8.86 -2.82 -10.07
N ASP A 182 9.92 -2.09 -10.42
CA ASP A 182 11.25 -2.37 -9.87
C ASP A 182 11.32 -2.06 -8.37
N SER A 183 10.78 -0.91 -7.92
CA SER A 183 10.70 -0.61 -6.48
C SER A 183 9.95 -1.70 -5.71
N GLN A 184 8.79 -2.13 -6.23
CA GLN A 184 8.01 -3.21 -5.62
C GLN A 184 8.76 -4.55 -5.61
N ASN A 185 9.50 -4.88 -6.66
CA ASN A 185 10.32 -6.09 -6.69
C ASN A 185 11.40 -6.06 -5.59
N ILE A 186 12.06 -4.92 -5.39
CA ILE A 186 13.07 -4.77 -4.32
C ILE A 186 12.43 -4.99 -2.94
N LEU A 187 11.31 -4.34 -2.65
CA LEU A 187 10.64 -4.52 -1.36
C LEU A 187 10.27 -5.99 -1.13
N LYS A 188 9.72 -6.66 -2.15
CA LYS A 188 9.32 -8.07 -2.07
C LYS A 188 10.50 -9.00 -1.83
N GLU A 189 11.53 -8.91 -2.68
CA GLU A 189 12.73 -9.75 -2.60
C GLU A 189 13.40 -9.65 -1.22
N VAL A 190 13.53 -8.43 -0.71
CA VAL A 190 14.18 -8.19 0.58
C VAL A 190 13.28 -8.59 1.75
N CYS A 191 11.97 -8.35 1.70
CA CYS A 191 11.07 -8.80 2.76
C CYS A 191 10.97 -10.32 2.82
N ILE A 192 11.04 -11.02 1.68
CA ILE A 192 11.15 -12.49 1.63
C ILE A 192 12.45 -12.95 2.31
N ALA A 193 13.58 -12.28 2.04
CA ALA A 193 14.85 -12.58 2.70
C ALA A 193 14.79 -12.32 4.22
N LEU A 194 14.18 -11.21 4.66
CA LEU A 194 13.96 -10.93 6.09
C LEU A 194 13.07 -11.98 6.76
N ALA A 195 12.01 -12.42 6.08
CA ALA A 195 11.11 -13.45 6.58
C ALA A 195 11.80 -14.81 6.68
N ALA A 196 12.61 -15.18 5.69
CA ALA A 196 13.42 -16.39 5.72
C ALA A 196 14.45 -16.34 6.87
N LEU A 197 15.18 -15.24 7.02
CA LEU A 197 16.08 -15.02 8.15
C LEU A 197 15.36 -15.14 9.49
N ARG A 198 14.20 -14.48 9.64
CA ARG A 198 13.37 -14.57 10.85
C ARG A 198 12.97 -16.00 11.15
N LYS A 199 12.48 -16.73 10.15
CA LYS A 199 12.05 -18.12 10.30
C LYS A 199 13.22 -19.00 10.77
N THR A 200 14.37 -18.90 10.11
CA THR A 200 15.58 -19.64 10.50
C THR A 200 16.03 -19.29 11.92
N ALA A 201 15.99 -18.01 12.29
CA ALA A 201 16.32 -17.55 13.64
C ALA A 201 15.37 -18.14 14.70
N LEU A 202 14.06 -18.11 14.46
CA LEU A 202 13.05 -18.73 15.34
C LEU A 202 13.29 -20.23 15.50
N GLU A 203 13.51 -20.94 14.40
CA GLU A 203 13.82 -22.37 14.45
C GLU A 203 15.08 -22.68 15.26
N CYS A 204 16.08 -21.79 15.22
CA CYS A 204 17.29 -21.94 16.03
C CYS A 204 17.00 -21.74 17.52
N VAL A 205 16.15 -20.78 17.88
CA VAL A 205 15.71 -20.57 19.27
C VAL A 205 14.91 -21.78 19.77
N GLU A 206 13.90 -22.21 19.01
CA GLU A 206 13.03 -23.34 19.38
C GLU A 206 13.80 -24.66 19.57
N LYS A 207 14.84 -24.87 18.74
CA LYS A 207 15.69 -26.07 18.80
C LYS A 207 16.86 -25.92 19.78
N ASN A 208 16.91 -24.86 20.58
CA ASN A 208 18.01 -24.54 21.52
C ASN A 208 19.40 -24.59 20.85
N ARG A 209 19.50 -24.06 19.62
CA ARG A 209 20.75 -23.99 18.83
C ARG A 209 21.52 -22.69 19.04
N VAL A 210 21.12 -21.91 20.03
CA VAL A 210 21.74 -20.65 20.40
C VAL A 210 22.31 -20.79 21.80
N SER A 211 23.50 -20.24 22.05
CA SER A 211 24.13 -20.35 23.36
C SER A 211 23.47 -19.40 24.38
N ASP A 212 23.02 -19.94 25.51
CA ASP A 212 22.39 -19.15 26.58
C ASP A 212 23.38 -18.37 27.45
N ARG A 213 24.68 -18.66 27.32
CA ARG A 213 25.74 -18.07 28.17
C ARG A 213 26.63 -17.08 27.45
N MET A 214 26.64 -17.12 26.12
CA MET A 214 27.49 -16.24 25.32
C MET A 214 26.83 -14.87 25.17
N THR A 215 27.68 -13.85 25.19
CA THR A 215 27.28 -12.47 24.97
C THR A 215 27.82 -11.95 23.65
N VAL A 216 27.10 -11.02 23.04
CA VAL A 216 27.50 -10.37 21.78
C VAL A 216 28.75 -9.53 21.99
N GLN A 217 29.80 -9.84 21.22
CA GLN A 217 31.08 -9.13 21.21
C GLN A 217 31.45 -8.75 19.77
N VAL A 218 30.78 -7.72 19.24
CA VAL A 218 31.07 -7.16 17.90
C VAL A 218 32.11 -6.05 18.02
N SER A 219 32.99 -5.91 17.02
CA SER A 219 34.04 -4.88 16.96
C SER A 219 33.45 -3.47 17.00
N ASP A 220 33.80 -2.68 18.03
CA ASP A 220 33.47 -1.25 18.15
C ASP A 220 34.01 -0.44 16.96
N ARG A 221 35.14 -0.87 16.38
CA ARG A 221 35.80 -0.18 15.27
C ARG A 221 35.07 -0.39 13.95
N ASP A 222 34.65 -1.63 13.69
CA ASP A 222 34.07 -2.00 12.39
C ASP A 222 32.55 -1.78 12.37
N TYR A 223 31.89 -1.99 13.51
CA TYR A 223 30.43 -1.87 13.64
C TYR A 223 30.06 -1.12 14.95
N PRO A 224 30.35 0.19 15.03
CA PRO A 224 30.12 0.98 16.25
C PRO A 224 28.66 0.96 16.69
N LYS A 225 27.70 1.09 15.75
CA LYS A 225 26.26 1.09 16.07
C LYS A 225 25.77 -0.28 16.55
N ALA A 226 26.28 -1.37 15.95
CA ALA A 226 25.94 -2.73 16.38
C ALA A 226 26.45 -2.99 17.80
N SER A 227 27.71 -2.62 18.07
CA SER A 227 28.28 -2.78 19.40
C SER A 227 27.49 -1.97 20.43
N GLU A 228 27.24 -0.69 20.20
CA GLU A 228 26.45 0.15 21.12
C GLU A 228 25.07 -0.44 21.41
N ALA A 229 24.37 -0.92 20.38
CA ALA A 229 23.00 -1.42 20.51
C ALA A 229 22.88 -2.84 21.11
N TYR A 230 23.96 -3.63 21.12
CA TYR A 230 23.93 -5.04 21.51
C TYR A 230 25.01 -5.44 22.54
N LYS A 231 25.80 -4.48 23.03
CA LYS A 231 26.90 -4.73 23.97
C LYS A 231 26.45 -5.57 25.16
N ASN A 232 27.17 -6.67 25.40
CA ASN A 232 26.95 -7.58 26.53
C ASN A 232 25.54 -8.21 26.60
N LEU A 233 24.72 -8.10 25.56
CA LEU A 233 23.47 -8.86 25.50
C LEU A 233 23.76 -10.34 25.28
N LEU A 234 22.99 -11.21 25.93
CA LEU A 234 23.01 -12.64 25.66
C LEU A 234 22.57 -12.92 24.22
N PHE A 235 23.13 -13.96 23.59
CA PHE A 235 22.80 -14.31 22.21
C PHE A 235 21.30 -14.52 21.99
N GLY A 236 20.60 -15.19 22.91
CA GLY A 236 19.14 -15.36 22.83
C GLY A 236 18.39 -14.04 22.76
N ILE A 237 18.67 -13.11 23.69
CA ILE A 237 18.03 -11.78 23.75
C ILE A 237 18.37 -10.96 22.51
N ALA A 238 19.62 -11.00 22.07
CA ALA A 238 20.05 -10.32 20.85
C ALA A 238 19.30 -10.85 19.63
N LEU A 239 19.14 -12.18 19.52
CA LEU A 239 18.45 -12.80 18.39
C LEU A 239 16.94 -12.49 18.39
N GLU A 240 16.28 -12.50 19.55
CA GLU A 240 14.89 -12.08 19.69
C GLU A 240 14.70 -10.62 19.23
N LYS A 241 15.59 -9.72 19.63
CA LYS A 241 15.57 -8.33 19.20
C LYS A 241 15.70 -8.19 17.68
N ILE A 242 16.56 -8.98 17.05
CA ILE A 242 16.73 -9.02 15.59
C ILE A 242 15.45 -9.56 14.91
N ILE A 243 14.85 -10.64 15.44
CA ILE A 243 13.59 -11.22 14.96
C ILE A 243 12.47 -10.18 14.98
N VAL A 244 12.28 -9.50 16.11
CA VAL A 244 11.25 -8.46 16.27
C VAL A 244 11.48 -7.31 15.29
N LYS A 245 12.74 -6.91 15.09
CA LYS A 245 13.05 -5.81 14.16
C LYS A 245 12.80 -6.19 12.70
N ALA A 246 13.15 -7.41 12.30
CA ALA A 246 12.82 -7.93 10.97
C ALA A 246 11.29 -7.99 10.75
N GLU A 247 10.54 -8.46 11.75
CA GLU A 247 9.08 -8.52 11.71
C GLU A 247 8.44 -7.12 11.61
N ASN A 248 8.93 -6.15 12.39
CA ASN A 248 8.45 -4.77 12.33
C ASN A 248 8.67 -4.16 10.95
N ILE A 249 9.85 -4.32 10.35
CA ILE A 249 10.13 -3.85 8.99
C ILE A 249 9.11 -4.46 8.01
N ILE A 250 8.94 -5.78 8.01
CA ILE A 250 8.00 -6.44 7.08
C ILE A 250 6.58 -5.91 7.24
N ARG A 251 6.12 -5.71 8.48
CA ARG A 251 4.77 -5.20 8.80
C ARG A 251 4.59 -3.75 8.37
N ASP A 252 5.54 -2.89 8.68
CA ASP A 252 5.46 -1.46 8.37
C ASP A 252 5.46 -1.21 6.85
N PHE A 253 6.18 -2.04 6.08
CA PHE A 253 6.18 -1.99 4.61
C PHE A 253 5.09 -2.85 3.96
N ARG A 254 4.10 -3.31 4.74
CA ARG A 254 2.89 -4.03 4.28
C ARG A 254 3.20 -5.31 3.47
N MET A 255 4.27 -6.01 3.85
CA MET A 255 4.66 -7.26 3.20
C MET A 255 4.25 -8.50 4.01
N SER A 256 3.54 -8.35 5.13
CA SER A 256 3.14 -9.46 6.01
C SER A 256 2.38 -10.57 5.31
N ASP A 257 1.35 -10.23 4.53
CA ASP A 257 0.52 -11.20 3.80
C ASP A 257 1.36 -11.97 2.77
N LEU A 258 2.24 -11.25 2.07
CA LEU A 258 3.10 -11.83 1.04
C LEU A 258 4.04 -12.89 1.62
N VAL A 259 4.58 -12.64 2.81
CA VAL A 259 5.55 -13.55 3.46
C VAL A 259 4.88 -14.53 4.43
N GLY A 260 3.56 -14.49 4.58
CA GLY A 260 2.80 -15.38 5.45
C GLY A 260 2.96 -15.10 6.96
N LEU A 261 3.24 -13.85 7.37
CA LEU A 261 3.31 -13.49 8.79
C LEU A 261 1.93 -13.44 9.47
N ASP A 262 0.90 -13.07 8.71
CA ASP A 262 -0.47 -12.92 9.21
C ASP A 262 -1.39 -14.09 8.75
N ALA A 263 -0.80 -15.17 8.21
CA ALA A 263 -1.53 -16.38 7.85
C ALA A 263 -2.06 -17.05 9.12
N LYS A 264 -3.39 -17.06 9.26
CA LYS A 264 -4.14 -17.71 10.34
C LYS A 264 -4.06 -19.23 10.28
#